data_AF-A0A094AHY5-F1
#
_entry.id   AF-A0A094AHY5-F1
#
_cell.length_a   1.000
_cell.length_b   1.000
_cell.length_c   1.000
_cell.angle_alpha   90.00
_cell.angle_beta   90.00
_cell.angle_gamma   90.00
#
_symmetry.space_group_name_H-M   'P 1'
#
loop_
_entity.id
_entity.type
_entity.pdbx_description
1 polymer ?
#
loop_
_entity_poly.entity_id
_entity_poly.type
_entity_poly.pdbx_seq_one_letter_code
_entity_poly.pdbx_strand_id
1 'polypeptide(L)'
;MDSKSSLSCTSQLTGILSSWMTKNALDEVDTYSGLSNSLLLLINRIADLETPSSKADFGELCHEVSILRTALESLNQRIPQDLDPITSSQVSISAEVYRLASLLFLHQKISLTCGRVPFRTNALQAPFSDSEIYDLVCHVLEDLENNPNLTERASIPLWPLFIAGCSADDEFLRIKVLKIFRRTETLQRFGNITSARRGVESLWRQRDLSTDERPARIPKYKKVRISRSALDEGWEKKRCVWDYVENIMGRAKPSLT
;
A
#
# COMPACT_ATOMS: atom_id res chain seq x y z
N MET A 1 9.96 14.51 39.88
CA MET A 1 10.68 13.62 38.95
C MET A 1 9.58 12.90 38.20
N ASP A 2 9.07 13.54 37.15
CA ASP A 2 7.83 13.12 36.50
C ASP A 2 8.19 12.61 35.11
N SER A 3 8.36 11.31 35.02
CA SER A 3 8.55 10.59 33.76
C SER A 3 7.21 10.58 33.01
N LYS A 4 7.03 11.51 32.08
CA LYS A 4 5.95 11.45 31.09
C LYS A 4 6.22 10.29 30.14
N SER A 5 5.43 9.24 30.30
CA SER A 5 5.21 8.17 29.33
C SER A 5 4.63 8.74 28.03
N SER A 6 5.45 8.86 26.99
CA SER A 6 5.02 9.23 25.63
C SER A 6 5.10 8.03 24.69
N LEU A 7 4.17 7.08 24.85
CA LEU A 7 3.93 6.00 23.89
C LEU A 7 2.41 5.78 23.84
N SER A 8 1.70 6.73 23.26
CA SER A 8 0.28 6.59 22.93
C SER A 8 -0.08 7.64 21.88
N CYS A 9 0.42 7.45 20.67
CA CYS A 9 -0.25 8.00 19.50
C CYS A 9 -0.83 6.82 18.73
N THR A 10 -1.85 6.16 19.30
CA THR A 10 -2.87 5.61 18.42
C THR A 10 -3.41 6.80 17.65
N SER A 11 -3.30 6.77 16.31
CA SER A 11 -4.00 7.72 15.46
C SER A 11 -5.39 7.96 16.02
N GLN A 12 -5.78 9.23 16.18
CA GLN A 12 -7.04 9.60 16.80
C GLN A 12 -8.21 8.84 16.15
N LEU A 13 -8.11 8.54 14.85
CA LEU A 13 -9.08 7.74 14.11
C LEU A 13 -9.10 6.27 14.56
N THR A 14 -7.95 5.64 14.73
CA THR A 14 -7.84 4.25 15.24
C THR A 14 -8.35 4.14 16.68
N GLY A 15 -8.07 5.14 17.52
CA GLY A 15 -8.59 5.23 18.89
C GLY A 15 -10.11 5.43 18.94
N ILE A 16 -10.64 6.29 18.07
CA ILE A 16 -12.09 6.52 17.94
C ILE A 16 -12.76 5.25 17.41
N LEU A 17 -12.32 4.71 16.28
CA LEU A 17 -12.90 3.52 15.64
C LEU A 17 -12.92 2.32 16.58
N SER A 18 -11.81 2.05 17.27
CA SER A 18 -11.74 0.96 18.25
C SER A 18 -12.72 1.13 19.42
N SER A 19 -13.05 2.37 19.82
CA SER A 19 -14.05 2.64 20.85
C SER A 19 -15.48 2.34 20.40
N TRP A 20 -15.78 2.40 19.10
CA TRP A 20 -17.11 2.10 18.54
C TRP A 20 -17.27 0.63 18.15
N MET A 21 -16.18 -0.14 18.10
CA MET A 21 -16.19 -1.54 17.69
C MET A 21 -16.44 -2.47 18.88
N THR A 22 -17.44 -3.35 18.75
CA THR A 22 -17.70 -4.40 19.72
C THR A 22 -16.54 -5.38 19.74
N LYS A 23 -15.85 -5.52 20.88
CA LYS A 23 -14.64 -6.38 21.02
C LYS A 23 -14.88 -7.83 20.57
N ASN A 24 -16.09 -8.34 20.73
CA ASN A 24 -16.46 -9.71 20.35
C ASN A 24 -16.66 -9.91 18.84
N ALA A 25 -16.76 -8.82 18.06
CA ALA A 25 -16.97 -8.84 16.61
C ALA A 25 -15.76 -8.24 15.84
N LEU A 26 -14.63 -8.02 16.51
CA LEU A 26 -13.48 -7.35 15.89
C LEU A 26 -12.86 -8.21 14.77
N ASP A 27 -12.74 -9.51 15.04
CA ASP A 27 -12.18 -10.47 14.08
C ASP A 27 -13.22 -11.01 13.10
N GLU A 28 -14.51 -10.70 13.28
CA GLU A 28 -15.55 -11.14 12.36
C GLU A 28 -15.50 -10.32 11.07
N VAL A 29 -15.57 -11.01 9.92
CA VAL A 29 -15.55 -10.37 8.60
C VAL A 29 -16.89 -9.69 8.34
N ASP A 30 -16.83 -8.39 8.07
CA ASP A 30 -18.00 -7.66 7.60
C ASP A 30 -18.29 -8.06 6.14
N THR A 31 -19.47 -8.61 5.89
CA THR A 31 -19.85 -9.18 4.58
C THR A 31 -20.00 -8.15 3.48
N TYR A 32 -20.13 -6.87 3.85
CA TYR A 32 -20.26 -5.78 2.90
C TYR A 32 -18.89 -5.29 2.40
N SER A 33 -17.94 -5.08 3.32
CA SER A 33 -16.59 -4.62 3.03
C SER A 33 -15.63 -5.75 2.64
N GLY A 34 -15.89 -6.97 3.12
CA GLY A 34 -15.10 -8.16 2.84
C GLY A 34 -13.81 -8.27 3.66
N LEU A 35 -13.70 -7.54 4.78
CA LEU A 35 -12.61 -7.66 5.76
C LEU A 35 -13.12 -7.52 7.20
N SER A 36 -12.32 -7.95 8.17
CA SER A 36 -12.62 -7.75 9.59
C SER A 36 -12.20 -6.37 10.09
N ASN A 37 -12.81 -5.92 11.19
CA ASN A 37 -12.42 -4.66 11.84
C ASN A 37 -10.99 -4.70 12.39
N SER A 38 -10.52 -5.86 12.86
CA SER A 38 -9.12 -6.07 13.27
C SER A 38 -8.16 -5.78 12.12
N LEU A 39 -8.48 -6.26 10.90
CA LEU A 39 -7.66 -5.97 9.72
C LEU A 39 -7.70 -4.48 9.37
N LEU A 40 -8.87 -3.85 9.43
CA LEU A 40 -9.01 -2.41 9.15
C LEU A 40 -8.15 -1.56 10.10
N LEU A 41 -8.13 -1.90 11.39
CA LEU A 41 -7.30 -1.20 12.38
C LEU A 41 -5.81 -1.39 12.10
N LEU A 42 -5.38 -2.58 11.65
CA LEU A 42 -4.01 -2.81 11.21
C LEU A 42 -3.67 -1.99 9.96
N ILE A 43 -4.56 -1.94 8.96
CA ILE A 43 -4.38 -1.11 7.76
C ILE A 43 -4.21 0.37 8.13
N ASN A 44 -5.04 0.88 9.03
CA ASN A 44 -4.93 2.26 9.52
C ASN A 44 -3.57 2.49 10.20
N ARG A 45 -3.16 1.58 11.08
CA ARG A 45 -1.86 1.66 11.77
C ARG A 45 -0.68 1.65 10.79
N ILE A 46 -0.76 0.91 9.68
CA ILE A 46 0.24 0.95 8.59
C ILE A 46 0.22 2.33 7.89
N ALA A 47 -0.96 2.87 7.62
CA ALA A 47 -1.10 4.17 6.97
C ALA A 47 -0.51 5.31 7.82
N ASP A 48 -0.68 5.20 9.15
CA ASP A 48 -0.19 6.13 10.17
C ASP A 48 1.32 6.05 10.43
N LEU A 49 2.04 5.10 9.82
CA LEU A 49 3.50 5.02 9.97
C LEU A 49 4.17 6.30 9.45
N GLU A 50 4.86 6.99 10.35
CA GLU A 50 5.54 8.25 10.07
C GLU A 50 6.95 8.04 9.47
N THR A 51 7.43 9.05 8.75
CA THR A 51 8.81 9.07 8.27
C THR A 51 9.74 9.44 9.43
N PRO A 52 10.74 8.60 9.75
CA PRO A 52 11.60 8.82 10.91
C PRO A 52 12.49 10.04 10.66
N SER A 53 12.56 10.92 11.65
CA SER A 53 13.38 12.15 11.58
C SER A 53 14.78 11.93 12.19
N SER A 54 14.89 10.96 13.11
CA SER A 54 16.12 10.59 13.78
C SER A 54 16.45 9.09 13.61
N LYS A 55 17.68 8.70 13.97
CA LYS A 55 18.07 7.28 14.02
C LYS A 55 17.32 6.49 15.10
N ALA A 56 16.89 7.14 16.19
CA ALA A 56 16.12 6.49 17.26
C ALA A 56 14.71 6.16 16.76
N ASP A 57 14.03 7.15 16.17
CA ASP A 57 12.69 7.00 15.54
C ASP A 57 12.69 5.90 14.47
N PHE A 58 13.81 5.75 13.76
CA PHE A 58 13.99 4.69 12.78
C PHE A 58 14.03 3.29 13.40
N GLY A 59 14.67 3.14 14.56
CA GLY A 59 14.66 1.88 15.32
C GLY A 59 13.27 1.52 15.83
N GLU A 60 12.52 2.54 16.30
CA GLU A 60 11.12 2.39 16.71
C GLU A 60 10.23 1.98 15.52
N LEU A 61 10.42 2.60 14.35
CA LEU A 61 9.73 2.21 13.12
C LEU A 61 10.00 0.74 12.76
N CYS A 62 11.26 0.29 12.78
CA CYS A 62 11.60 -1.11 12.49
C CYS A 62 10.90 -2.09 13.45
N HIS A 63 10.86 -1.74 14.73
CA HIS A 63 10.17 -2.54 15.75
C HIS A 63 8.66 -2.61 15.47
N GLU A 64 8.05 -1.46 15.18
CA GLU A 64 6.63 -1.34 14.86
C GLU A 64 6.25 -2.14 13.60
N VAL A 65 7.10 -2.10 12.57
CA VAL A 65 6.93 -2.88 11.33
C VAL A 65 6.96 -4.38 11.60
N SER A 66 7.86 -4.83 12.47
CA SER A 66 7.94 -6.24 12.86
C SER A 66 6.67 -6.68 13.61
N ILE A 67 6.15 -5.84 14.51
CA ILE A 67 4.87 -6.09 15.20
C ILE A 67 3.72 -6.17 14.20
N LEU A 68 3.62 -5.20 13.28
CA LEU A 68 2.57 -5.17 12.26
C LEU A 68 2.63 -6.38 11.33
N ARG A 69 3.83 -6.79 10.90
CA ARG A 69 4.02 -7.98 10.08
C ARG A 69 3.52 -9.22 10.82
N THR A 70 3.98 -9.46 12.04
CA THR A 70 3.53 -10.62 12.83
C THR A 70 2.02 -10.59 13.09
N ALA A 71 1.44 -9.42 13.36
CA ALA A 71 0.01 -9.26 13.54
C ALA A 71 -0.77 -9.62 12.27
N LEU A 72 -0.32 -9.19 11.08
CA LEU A 72 -0.95 -9.52 9.81
C LEU A 72 -0.79 -11.00 9.43
N GLU A 73 0.36 -11.62 9.72
CA GLU A 73 0.64 -13.03 9.46
C GLU A 73 -0.17 -13.96 10.35
N SER A 74 -0.40 -13.57 11.62
CA SER A 74 -1.15 -14.37 12.60
C SER A 74 -2.64 -14.02 12.67
N LEU A 75 -3.11 -13.03 11.90
CA LEU A 75 -4.49 -12.57 11.95
C LEU A 75 -5.46 -13.67 11.47
N ASN A 76 -6.39 -14.05 12.34
CA ASN A 76 -7.47 -14.97 11.99
C ASN A 76 -8.80 -14.22 11.84
N GLN A 77 -9.29 -14.11 10.61
CA GLN A 77 -10.57 -13.47 10.31
C GLN A 77 -11.69 -14.51 10.34
N ARG A 78 -12.66 -14.33 11.24
CA ARG A 78 -13.80 -15.24 11.43
C ARG A 78 -14.92 -14.93 10.45
N ILE A 79 -15.39 -15.95 9.75
CA ILE A 79 -16.53 -15.82 8.83
C ILE A 79 -17.85 -15.92 9.63
N PRO A 80 -18.85 -15.06 9.39
CA PRO A 80 -20.16 -15.17 10.02
C PRO A 80 -20.81 -16.53 9.74
N GLN A 81 -21.46 -17.12 10.76
CA GLN A 81 -21.99 -18.49 10.70
C GLN A 81 -23.27 -18.63 9.87
N ASP A 82 -24.02 -17.54 9.69
CA ASP A 82 -25.35 -17.55 9.07
C ASP A 82 -25.33 -17.39 7.54
N LEU A 83 -24.17 -17.56 6.92
CA LEU A 83 -23.99 -17.39 5.47
C LEU A 83 -24.17 -18.70 4.72
N ASP A 84 -24.76 -18.61 3.52
CA ASP A 84 -24.75 -19.75 2.60
C ASP A 84 -23.32 -20.12 2.18
N PRO A 85 -23.05 -21.39 1.81
CA PRO A 85 -21.69 -21.86 1.54
C PRO A 85 -20.95 -21.07 0.44
N ILE A 86 -21.68 -20.57 -0.56
CA ILE A 86 -21.08 -19.81 -1.67
C ILE A 86 -20.62 -18.45 -1.16
N THR A 87 -21.49 -17.76 -0.42
CA THR A 87 -21.16 -16.47 0.19
C THR A 87 -20.05 -16.59 1.23
N SER A 88 -20.09 -17.62 2.07
CA SER A 88 -19.03 -17.89 3.05
C SER A 88 -17.67 -18.05 2.38
N SER A 89 -17.60 -18.79 1.27
CA SER A 89 -16.37 -18.96 0.49
C SER A 89 -15.88 -17.63 -0.09
N GLN A 90 -16.78 -16.85 -0.70
CA GLN A 90 -16.44 -15.53 -1.26
C GLN A 90 -15.93 -14.55 -0.20
N VAL A 91 -16.59 -14.48 0.95
CA VAL A 91 -16.20 -13.62 2.07
C VAL A 91 -14.83 -14.05 2.61
N SER A 92 -14.57 -15.36 2.70
CA SER A 92 -13.27 -15.89 3.11
C SER A 92 -12.14 -15.50 2.15
N ILE A 93 -12.37 -15.61 0.84
CA ILE A 93 -11.37 -15.25 -0.17
C ILE A 93 -11.12 -13.75 -0.15
N SER A 94 -12.18 -12.94 -0.05
CA SER A 94 -12.05 -11.48 0.09
C SER A 94 -11.20 -11.12 1.30
N ALA A 95 -11.50 -11.70 2.46
CA ALA A 95 -10.79 -11.44 3.70
C ALA A 95 -9.29 -11.76 3.55
N GLU A 96 -8.95 -12.89 2.93
CA GLU A 96 -7.56 -13.28 2.69
C GLU A 96 -6.85 -12.33 1.72
N VAL A 97 -7.50 -11.98 0.61
CA VAL A 97 -6.94 -11.04 -0.37
C VAL A 97 -6.65 -9.67 0.26
N TYR A 98 -7.51 -9.17 1.15
CA TYR A 98 -7.23 -7.94 1.91
C TYR A 98 -6.04 -8.10 2.88
N ARG A 99 -5.90 -9.25 3.52
CA ARG A 99 -4.79 -9.54 4.45
C ARG A 99 -3.46 -9.56 3.69
N LEU A 100 -3.40 -10.26 2.56
CA LEU A 100 -2.23 -10.31 1.68
C LEU A 100 -1.88 -8.93 1.10
N ALA A 101 -2.88 -8.18 0.63
CA ALA A 101 -2.67 -6.81 0.18
C ALA A 101 -2.18 -5.87 1.29
N SER A 102 -2.54 -6.12 2.55
CA SER A 102 -2.04 -5.36 3.69
C SER A 102 -0.54 -5.60 3.96
N LEU A 103 -0.06 -6.83 3.75
CA LEU A 103 1.38 -7.13 3.78
C LEU A 103 2.13 -6.39 2.67
N LEU A 104 1.58 -6.39 1.44
CA LEU A 104 2.13 -5.62 0.32
C LEU A 104 2.13 -4.11 0.62
N PHE A 105 1.06 -3.59 1.22
CA PHE A 105 0.94 -2.19 1.60
C PHE A 105 1.98 -1.79 2.66
N LEU A 106 2.20 -2.65 3.67
CA LEU A 106 3.26 -2.45 4.66
C LEU A 106 4.64 -2.39 4.00
N HIS A 107 4.94 -3.34 3.11
CA HIS A 107 6.19 -3.31 2.34
C HIS A 107 6.35 -2.00 1.58
N GLN A 108 5.33 -1.62 0.81
CA GLN A 108 5.35 -0.42 -0.02
C GLN A 108 5.58 0.83 0.83
N LYS A 109 4.84 0.98 1.93
CA LYS A 109 4.96 2.13 2.86
C LYS A 109 6.40 2.27 3.37
N ILE A 110 7.02 1.16 3.79
CA ILE A 110 8.38 1.17 4.31
C ILE A 110 9.41 1.42 3.22
N SER A 111 9.29 0.79 2.05
CA SER A 111 10.18 1.04 0.92
C SER A 111 10.22 2.53 0.53
N LEU A 112 9.09 3.24 0.66
CA LEU A 112 9.02 4.68 0.43
C LEU A 112 9.65 5.51 1.53
N THR A 113 9.37 5.16 2.78
CA THR A 113 9.99 5.81 3.92
C THR A 113 11.51 5.68 3.84
N CYS A 114 12.04 4.49 3.54
CA CYS A 114 13.48 4.25 3.32
C CYS A 114 14.06 5.12 2.20
N GLY A 115 13.34 5.30 1.10
CA GLY A 115 13.78 6.13 -0.02
C GLY A 115 13.87 7.63 0.28
N ARG A 116 13.14 8.11 1.30
CA ARG A 116 13.07 9.53 1.69
C ARG A 116 14.06 9.91 2.80
N VAL A 117 14.58 8.92 3.53
CA VAL A 117 15.45 9.14 4.68
C VAL A 117 16.88 9.48 4.21
N PRO A 118 17.47 10.62 4.65
CA PRO A 118 18.76 11.09 4.15
C PRO A 118 19.97 10.35 4.74
N PHE A 119 19.78 9.58 5.82
CA PHE A 119 20.85 8.81 6.45
C PHE A 119 20.92 7.39 5.90
N ARG A 120 22.06 7.03 5.31
CA ARG A 120 22.41 5.66 4.91
C ARG A 120 22.55 4.81 6.18
N THR A 121 21.54 4.01 6.48
CA THR A 121 21.63 2.99 7.53
C THR A 121 21.52 1.62 6.89
N ASN A 122 22.58 0.82 7.00
CA ASN A 122 22.59 -0.59 6.59
C ASN A 122 21.65 -1.47 7.46
N ALA A 123 20.90 -0.86 8.38
CA ALA A 123 20.06 -1.53 9.36
C ALA A 123 18.63 -1.83 8.89
N LEU A 124 18.14 -1.17 7.82
CA LEU A 124 16.87 -1.57 7.20
C LEU A 124 17.16 -2.62 6.13
N GLN A 125 17.01 -3.88 6.53
CA GLN A 125 16.65 -4.91 5.56
C GLN A 125 15.22 -4.60 5.11
N ALA A 126 14.93 -4.75 3.82
CA ALA A 126 13.57 -4.66 3.34
C ALA A 126 12.69 -5.59 4.18
N PRO A 127 11.49 -5.15 4.62
CA PRO A 127 10.67 -5.94 5.53
C PRO A 127 10.22 -7.26 4.91
N PHE A 128 10.37 -7.41 3.60
CA PHE A 128 10.12 -8.59 2.80
C PHE A 128 11.18 -8.68 1.71
N SER A 129 11.55 -9.89 1.32
CA SER A 129 12.36 -10.16 0.14
C SER A 129 11.56 -9.98 -1.15
N ASP A 130 12.25 -9.76 -2.27
CA ASP A 130 11.61 -9.63 -3.58
C ASP A 130 10.79 -10.89 -3.95
N SER A 131 11.26 -12.07 -3.53
CA SER A 131 10.53 -13.33 -3.73
C SER A 131 9.22 -13.37 -2.94
N GLU A 132 9.24 -12.97 -1.66
CA GLU A 132 8.03 -12.91 -0.83
C GLU A 132 7.00 -11.93 -1.44
N ILE A 133 7.46 -10.78 -1.95
CA ILE A 133 6.57 -9.81 -2.61
C ILE A 133 5.98 -10.41 -3.88
N TYR A 134 6.79 -11.07 -4.71
CA TYR A 134 6.31 -11.74 -5.91
C TYR A 134 5.23 -12.79 -5.60
N ASP A 135 5.47 -13.64 -4.59
CA ASP A 135 4.52 -14.68 -4.17
C ASP A 135 3.21 -14.08 -3.65
N LEU A 136 3.28 -13.01 -2.83
CA LEU A 136 2.11 -12.28 -2.35
C LEU A 136 1.29 -11.67 -3.50
N VAL A 137 1.94 -11.06 -4.48
CA VAL A 137 1.25 -10.49 -5.66
C VAL A 137 0.61 -11.61 -6.48
N CYS A 138 1.31 -12.72 -6.71
CA CYS A 138 0.77 -13.87 -7.42
C CYS A 138 -0.51 -14.40 -6.75
N HIS A 139 -0.47 -14.64 -5.45
CA HIS A 139 -1.61 -15.15 -4.70
C HIS A 139 -2.82 -14.20 -4.78
N VAL A 140 -2.61 -12.89 -4.56
CA VAL A 140 -3.70 -11.90 -4.68
C VAL A 140 -4.32 -11.91 -6.09
N LEU A 141 -3.49 -11.93 -7.14
CA LEU A 141 -4.00 -11.90 -8.51
C LEU A 141 -4.70 -13.21 -8.90
N GLU A 142 -4.21 -14.36 -8.42
CA GLU A 142 -4.83 -15.66 -8.67
C GLU A 142 -6.19 -15.80 -7.99
N ASP A 143 -6.31 -15.38 -6.73
CA ASP A 143 -7.59 -15.38 -6.02
C ASP A 143 -8.62 -14.47 -6.71
N LEU A 144 -8.19 -13.29 -7.16
CA LEU A 144 -9.07 -12.35 -7.87
C LEU A 144 -9.44 -12.84 -9.28
N GLU A 145 -8.53 -13.49 -9.99
CA GLU A 145 -8.78 -14.00 -11.35
C GLU A 145 -9.70 -15.23 -11.33
N ASN A 146 -9.47 -16.15 -10.40
CA ASN A 146 -10.23 -17.39 -10.26
C ASN A 146 -11.63 -17.18 -9.67
N ASN A 147 -11.84 -16.08 -8.92
CA ASN A 147 -13.10 -15.78 -8.25
C ASN A 147 -13.71 -14.46 -8.74
N PRO A 148 -14.14 -14.39 -10.01
CA PRO A 148 -14.68 -13.17 -10.58
C PRO A 148 -15.98 -12.70 -9.91
N ASN A 149 -16.73 -13.62 -9.30
CA ASN A 149 -18.00 -13.32 -8.65
C ASN A 149 -17.81 -12.58 -7.31
N LEU A 150 -16.57 -12.46 -6.80
CA LEU A 150 -16.25 -11.54 -5.70
C LEU A 150 -16.69 -10.10 -6.00
N THR A 151 -16.90 -9.78 -7.27
CA THR A 151 -17.31 -8.46 -7.75
C THR A 151 -18.83 -8.26 -7.86
N GLU A 152 -19.64 -9.31 -7.63
CA GLU A 152 -21.10 -9.27 -7.80
C GLU A 152 -21.84 -8.75 -6.55
N ARG A 153 -21.23 -8.88 -5.36
CA ARG A 153 -21.77 -8.39 -4.08
C ARG A 153 -20.89 -7.30 -3.45
N ALA A 154 -21.60 -6.33 -2.86
CA ALA A 154 -21.23 -5.26 -1.92
C ALA A 154 -19.92 -4.46 -2.11
N SER A 155 -18.76 -5.06 -2.31
CA SER A 155 -17.54 -4.31 -2.57
C SER A 155 -16.55 -5.15 -3.36
N ILE A 156 -16.21 -4.68 -4.56
CA ILE A 156 -15.08 -5.20 -5.31
C ILE A 156 -13.83 -5.02 -4.44
N PRO A 157 -12.95 -6.01 -4.30
CA PRO A 157 -11.64 -5.87 -3.67
C PRO A 157 -10.70 -5.03 -4.57
N LEU A 158 -11.12 -3.81 -4.88
CA LEU A 158 -10.45 -2.87 -5.74
C LEU A 158 -9.16 -2.37 -5.08
N TRP A 159 -9.19 -2.13 -3.76
CA TRP A 159 -7.99 -1.74 -3.03
C TRP A 159 -6.92 -2.84 -3.07
N PRO A 160 -7.22 -4.11 -2.78
CA PRO A 160 -6.27 -5.20 -2.99
C PRO A 160 -5.71 -5.30 -4.41
N LEU A 161 -6.57 -5.21 -5.43
CA LEU A 161 -6.13 -5.21 -6.83
C LEU A 161 -5.20 -4.03 -7.15
N PHE A 162 -5.52 -2.85 -6.62
CA PHE A 162 -4.71 -1.65 -6.79
C PHE A 162 -3.34 -1.81 -6.13
N ILE A 163 -3.28 -2.31 -4.89
CA ILE A 163 -2.02 -2.54 -4.19
C ILE A 163 -1.17 -3.60 -4.91
N ALA A 164 -1.75 -4.74 -5.26
CA ALA A 164 -1.05 -5.78 -6.04
C ALA A 164 -0.56 -5.25 -7.38
N GLY A 165 -1.36 -4.44 -8.08
CA GLY A 165 -0.96 -3.75 -9.30
C GLY A 165 0.22 -2.80 -9.09
N CYS A 166 0.24 -2.05 -8.00
CA CYS A 166 1.38 -1.20 -7.64
C CYS A 166 2.63 -2.02 -7.30
N SER A 167 2.51 -3.26 -6.85
CA SER A 167 3.64 -4.15 -6.54
C SER A 167 4.04 -5.07 -7.70
N ALA A 168 3.32 -5.05 -8.82
CA ALA A 168 3.66 -5.83 -10.01
C ALA A 168 4.83 -5.20 -10.78
N ASP A 169 6.00 -5.84 -10.73
CA ASP A 169 7.21 -5.31 -11.35
C ASP A 169 7.55 -5.97 -12.71
N ASP A 170 7.14 -7.21 -12.94
CA ASP A 170 7.33 -7.89 -14.23
C ASP A 170 6.11 -7.81 -15.16
N GLU A 171 6.37 -8.00 -16.46
CA GLU A 171 5.36 -7.89 -17.52
C GLU A 171 4.23 -8.91 -17.37
N PHE A 172 4.52 -10.12 -16.86
CA PHE A 172 3.51 -11.17 -16.72
C PHE A 172 2.47 -10.79 -15.65
N LEU A 173 2.91 -10.28 -14.50
CA LEU A 173 2.01 -9.77 -13.48
C LEU A 173 1.25 -8.52 -13.94
N ARG A 174 1.89 -7.60 -14.66
CA ARG A 174 1.22 -6.42 -15.23
C ARG A 174 0.09 -6.80 -16.19
N ILE A 175 0.30 -7.80 -17.05
CA ILE A 175 -0.75 -8.33 -17.95
C ILE A 175 -1.93 -8.90 -17.15
N LYS A 176 -1.66 -9.70 -16.10
CA LYS A 176 -2.71 -10.24 -15.21
C LYS A 176 -3.52 -9.11 -14.57
N VAL A 177 -2.84 -8.11 -14.00
CA VAL A 177 -3.48 -6.93 -13.38
C VAL A 177 -4.41 -6.21 -14.36
N LEU A 178 -3.93 -5.91 -15.58
CA LEU A 178 -4.75 -5.24 -16.60
C LEU A 178 -5.95 -6.08 -17.05
N LYS A 179 -5.79 -7.40 -17.16
CA LYS A 179 -6.88 -8.32 -17.49
C LYS A 179 -7.98 -8.28 -16.43
N ILE A 180 -7.59 -8.33 -15.15
CA ILE A 180 -8.54 -8.25 -14.03
C ILE A 180 -9.24 -6.89 -14.05
N PHE A 181 -8.50 -5.77 -14.10
CA PHE A 181 -9.12 -4.44 -14.15
C PHE A 181 -10.12 -4.29 -15.30
N ARG A 182 -9.77 -4.71 -16.53
CA ARG A 182 -10.68 -4.63 -17.67
C ARG A 182 -11.96 -5.43 -17.43
N ARG A 183 -11.83 -6.65 -16.88
CA ARG A 183 -12.99 -7.47 -16.52
C ARG A 183 -13.86 -6.76 -15.49
N THR A 184 -13.25 -6.19 -14.46
CA THR A 184 -13.94 -5.44 -13.41
C THR A 184 -14.62 -4.17 -13.94
N GLU A 185 -14.01 -3.45 -14.89
CA GLU A 185 -14.59 -2.27 -15.54
C GLU A 185 -15.87 -2.59 -16.32
N THR A 186 -15.99 -3.78 -16.90
CA THR A 186 -17.23 -4.16 -17.64
C THR A 186 -18.46 -4.23 -16.75
N LEU A 187 -18.29 -4.35 -15.43
CA LEU A 187 -19.39 -4.42 -14.49
C LEU A 187 -20.06 -3.05 -14.24
N GLN A 188 -19.56 -1.96 -14.85
CA GLN A 188 -20.13 -0.59 -14.93
C GLN A 188 -20.63 0.08 -13.63
N ARG A 189 -20.50 -0.56 -12.46
CA ARG A 189 -21.09 -0.09 -11.20
C ARG A 189 -20.25 0.91 -10.43
N PHE A 190 -18.94 1.02 -10.72
CA PHE A 190 -18.02 1.81 -9.92
C PHE A 190 -17.03 2.61 -10.78
N GLY A 191 -17.19 3.95 -10.79
CA GLY A 191 -16.32 4.86 -11.56
C GLY A 191 -14.88 4.96 -11.03
N ASN A 192 -14.61 4.46 -9.82
CA ASN A 192 -13.27 4.46 -9.23
C ASN A 192 -12.32 3.42 -9.85
N ILE A 193 -12.84 2.39 -10.53
CA ILE A 193 -12.02 1.31 -11.11
C ILE A 193 -11.09 1.86 -12.19
N THR A 194 -11.61 2.66 -13.12
CA THR A 194 -10.81 3.28 -14.18
C THR A 194 -9.75 4.23 -13.65
N SER A 195 -10.08 4.99 -12.60
CA SER A 195 -9.11 5.86 -11.93
C SER A 195 -7.99 5.06 -11.26
N ALA A 196 -8.33 3.97 -10.57
CA ALA A 196 -7.37 3.07 -9.95
C ALA A 196 -6.43 2.43 -10.99
N ARG A 197 -6.97 1.89 -12.08
CA ARG A 197 -6.18 1.33 -13.19
C ARG A 197 -5.21 2.36 -13.77
N ARG A 198 -5.68 3.58 -14.06
CA ARG A 198 -4.83 4.67 -14.56
C ARG A 198 -3.73 5.04 -13.59
N GLY A 199 -4.00 5.01 -12.29
CA GLY A 199 -3.00 5.22 -11.24
C GLY A 199 -1.87 4.19 -11.31
N VAL A 200 -2.24 2.91 -11.42
CA VAL A 200 -1.28 1.80 -11.58
C VAL A 200 -0.46 1.93 -12.87
N GLU A 201 -1.12 2.16 -14.01
CA GLU A 201 -0.43 2.35 -15.31
C GLU A 201 0.55 3.53 -15.29
N SER A 202 0.16 4.64 -14.66
CA SER A 202 1.03 5.81 -14.52
C SER A 202 2.25 5.52 -13.66
N LEU A 203 2.09 4.72 -12.61
CA LEU A 203 3.19 4.31 -11.73
C LEU A 203 4.16 3.37 -12.47
N TRP A 204 3.66 2.41 -13.25
CA TRP A 204 4.52 1.58 -14.11
C TRP A 204 5.28 2.42 -15.13
N ARG A 205 4.60 3.32 -15.85
CA ARG A 205 5.25 4.23 -16.79
C ARG A 205 6.37 5.03 -16.13
N GLN A 206 6.16 5.53 -14.91
CA GLN A 206 7.19 6.28 -14.20
C GLN A 206 8.38 5.42 -13.79
N ARG A 207 8.15 4.17 -13.36
CA ARG A 207 9.23 3.21 -13.04
C ARG A 207 10.05 2.86 -14.28
N ASP A 208 9.38 2.62 -15.41
CA ASP A 208 10.03 2.28 -16.67
C ASP A 208 10.90 3.45 -17.16
N LEU A 209 10.37 4.69 -17.15
CA LEU A 209 11.13 5.90 -17.46
C LEU A 209 12.34 6.12 -16.52
N SER A 210 12.16 5.89 -15.23
CA SER A 210 13.24 6.03 -14.24
C SER A 210 14.36 4.99 -14.42
N THR A 211 14.04 3.85 -15.02
CA THR A 211 14.99 2.77 -15.32
C THR A 211 15.79 3.08 -16.59
N ASP A 212 15.16 3.72 -17.58
CA ASP A 212 15.79 4.23 -18.80
C ASP A 212 16.77 5.39 -18.55
N GLU A 213 16.61 6.16 -17.46
CA GLU A 213 17.48 7.29 -17.11
C GLU A 213 18.87 6.92 -16.54
N ARG A 214 19.29 5.64 -16.54
CA ARG A 214 20.69 5.27 -16.19
C ARG A 214 21.67 5.65 -17.31
N PRO A 215 22.82 6.25 -16.98
CA PRO A 215 23.19 7.55 -17.52
C PRO A 215 23.93 7.46 -18.86
N ALA A 216 23.71 8.44 -19.72
CA ALA A 216 24.68 8.84 -20.73
C ALA A 216 26.06 8.95 -20.06
N ARG A 217 27.04 8.22 -20.61
CA ARG A 217 28.43 8.18 -20.16
C ARG A 217 28.90 9.60 -19.84
N ILE A 218 29.22 9.85 -18.57
CA ILE A 218 29.88 11.08 -18.12
C ILE A 218 31.16 11.25 -18.94
N PRO A 219 31.29 12.24 -19.85
CA PRO A 219 32.58 12.54 -20.46
C PRO A 219 33.51 13.00 -19.35
N LYS A 220 34.70 12.42 -19.24
CA LYS A 220 35.71 12.83 -18.26
C LYS A 220 36.08 14.29 -18.47
N TYR A 221 35.51 15.22 -17.71
CA TYR A 221 35.85 16.64 -17.80
C TYR A 221 37.22 16.88 -17.15
N LYS A 222 38.16 17.45 -17.91
CA LYS A 222 39.35 18.10 -17.35
C LYS A 222 38.90 19.24 -16.43
N LYS A 223 39.51 19.34 -15.24
CA LYS A 223 39.31 20.44 -14.29
C LYS A 223 39.50 21.79 -15.00
N VAL A 224 38.40 22.49 -15.26
CA VAL A 224 38.41 23.93 -15.52
C VAL A 224 37.85 24.60 -14.26
N ARG A 225 38.64 25.52 -13.71
CA ARG A 225 38.36 26.26 -12.49
C ARG A 225 37.30 27.32 -12.83
N ILE A 226 36.08 27.18 -12.31
CA ILE A 226 35.04 28.20 -12.50
C ILE A 226 34.79 28.93 -11.17
N SER A 227 34.86 30.25 -11.25
CA SER A 227 34.64 31.25 -10.22
C SER A 227 33.20 31.27 -9.69
N ARG A 228 33.05 31.66 -8.42
CA ARG A 228 31.77 31.85 -7.72
C ARG A 228 30.97 32.99 -8.36
N SER A 229 30.00 32.70 -9.23
CA SER A 229 28.92 33.64 -9.55
C SER A 229 27.68 33.03 -10.23
N ALA A 230 27.45 31.71 -10.12
CA ALA A 230 26.25 31.08 -10.68
C ALA A 230 25.61 30.16 -9.63
N LEU A 231 25.00 30.79 -8.62
CA LEU A 231 24.03 30.16 -7.73
C LEU A 231 22.74 30.96 -7.87
N ASP A 232 22.12 30.86 -9.04
CA ASP A 232 20.69 31.04 -9.14
C ASP A 232 20.19 30.21 -10.32
N GLU A 233 18.97 29.72 -10.20
CA GLU A 233 18.23 28.87 -11.14
C GLU A 233 18.45 27.35 -11.02
N GLY A 234 17.37 26.69 -10.55
CA GLY A 234 17.00 25.37 -11.08
C GLY A 234 17.24 24.16 -10.19
N TRP A 235 16.70 24.14 -8.97
CA TRP A 235 16.46 22.87 -8.26
C TRP A 235 14.98 22.51 -8.38
N GLU A 236 14.60 21.93 -9.52
CA GLU A 236 13.32 21.22 -9.61
C GLU A 236 13.33 20.05 -8.64
N LYS A 237 12.59 20.20 -7.53
CA LYS A 237 12.22 19.12 -6.63
C LYS A 237 11.64 17.96 -7.46
N LYS A 238 12.38 16.84 -7.51
CA LYS A 238 11.82 15.54 -7.90
C LYS A 238 10.64 15.24 -6.98
N ARG A 239 9.41 15.53 -7.44
CA ARG A 239 8.18 15.13 -6.73
C ARG A 239 8.14 13.61 -6.66
N CYS A 240 7.91 13.07 -5.48
CA CYS A 240 7.85 11.64 -5.27
C CYS A 240 6.60 11.08 -5.98
N VAL A 241 6.73 9.91 -6.62
CA VAL A 241 5.65 9.14 -7.29
C VAL A 241 4.37 9.09 -6.44
N TRP A 242 4.54 8.96 -5.13
CA TRP A 242 3.45 8.80 -4.17
C TRP A 242 2.81 10.12 -3.76
N ASP A 243 3.53 11.24 -3.85
CA ASP A 243 2.91 12.56 -3.68
C ASP A 243 1.91 12.81 -4.84
N TYR A 244 2.12 12.18 -6.00
CA TYR A 244 1.19 12.24 -7.13
C TYR A 244 0.00 11.27 -6.94
N VAL A 245 0.25 10.04 -6.47
CA VAL A 245 -0.82 9.07 -6.15
C VAL A 245 -1.72 9.61 -5.02
N GLU A 246 -1.15 10.15 -3.94
CA GLU A 246 -1.88 10.80 -2.85
C GLU A 246 -2.67 12.02 -3.34
N ASN A 247 -2.15 12.77 -4.32
CA ASN A 247 -2.85 13.92 -4.90
C ASN A 247 -4.00 13.49 -5.83
N ILE A 248 -3.86 12.40 -6.58
CA ILE A 248 -4.97 11.81 -7.35
C ILE A 248 -6.06 11.30 -6.42
N MET A 249 -5.69 10.62 -5.33
CA MET A 249 -6.63 10.07 -4.36
C MET A 249 -7.31 11.18 -3.53
N GLY A 250 -6.59 12.25 -3.18
CA GLY A 250 -7.11 13.40 -2.41
C GLY A 250 -7.92 14.41 -3.22
N ARG A 251 -7.87 14.36 -4.56
CA ARG A 251 -8.71 15.19 -5.44
C ARG A 251 -10.13 14.68 -5.61
N ALA A 252 -10.47 13.51 -5.07
CA ALA A 252 -11.85 13.05 -4.95
C ALA A 252 -12.56 13.76 -3.78
N LYS A 253 -12.60 15.10 -3.78
CA LYS A 253 -13.62 15.82 -3.01
C LYS A 253 -14.89 15.76 -3.85
N PRO A 254 -16.01 15.20 -3.35
CA PRO A 254 -17.29 15.41 -4.01
C PRO A 254 -17.58 16.90 -3.96
N SER A 255 -17.57 17.55 -5.12
CA SER A 255 -18.21 18.84 -5.31
C SER A 255 -19.71 18.62 -5.12
N LEU A 256 -20.16 18.77 -3.88
CA LEU A 256 -21.57 18.99 -3.56
C LEU A 256 -21.87 20.45 -3.86
N THR A 257 -22.42 20.68 -5.05
CA THR A 257 -23.29 21.82 -5.37
C THR A 257 -24.63 21.25 -5.77
#